data_AF-A0A2E1U605-F1
#
_entry.id   AF-A0A2E1U605-F1
#
_cell.length_a   1.000
_cell.length_b   1.000
_cell.length_c   1.000
_cell.angle_alpha   90.00
_cell.angle_beta   90.00
_cell.angle_gamma   90.00
#
_symmetry.space_group_name_H-M   'P 1'
#
loop_
_entity.id
_entity.type
_entity.pdbx_description
1 polymer ?
#
loop_
_entity_poly.entity_id
_entity_poly.type
_entity_poly.pdbx_seq_one_letter_code
_entity_poly.pdbx_strand_id
1 'polypeptide(L)'
;MISVLMLCALSSFQQLEFGPTIQPSQIWTSNGTFDAAVTTADGKPIQEHWTKQGLDRLKEPLPEGQGLALLYELPTDGVLMLTCKGHNAIYGNNVTHPRDPGAIGAHQWPFPVQKGANWIFIEGNSKPLLLSARPVAETSKATVNISQYDRTIPQAIDLIETNALGAMVVSNLTEKTIRECSLWARCLFKPNEKYVGRLYPEDWKPGEWTQGSTCDLQPYASQKVELRLMGPPPFKVDPQPYPFELELRTKDGEVLGKSSVNLAVREHKDRTWETFRSEIDGSIQRWIKIPRTGNHQGPNPAIFVVPHIRQSISNQALSYEPSEQHDTFVCWGRRPSPNGHNDEFRREALLETIEAAIDRHGLDRTRIGLLGFGEAGLTAFELQRQNPSLFSGVAAVSTFPPIDMTTGSNIVLNELPGRLYLRWGSEYGACPPDAKERYEYLAAADQLRIEIVAGEGEWWGRETVDVPQMHEWILEGNGDFHWQKSEGTKLPESQSEAWTDLDAATID
;
A
#
# COMPACT_ATOMS: atom_id res chain seq x y z
N MET A 1 -2.79 21.18 30.02
CA MET A 1 -1.82 20.59 30.96
C MET A 1 -2.25 19.14 31.25
N ILE A 2 -2.20 18.28 30.23
CA ILE A 2 -2.41 16.83 30.34
C ILE A 2 -1.19 16.26 29.61
N SER A 3 -0.08 16.25 30.33
CA SER A 3 1.13 15.54 29.97
C SER A 3 1.30 14.43 31.00
N VAL A 4 1.83 13.30 30.54
CA VAL A 4 2.42 12.22 31.34
C VAL A 4 1.41 11.27 32.01
N LEU A 5 1.01 10.23 31.27
CA LEU A 5 0.84 8.85 31.76
C LEU A 5 0.53 7.92 30.58
N MET A 6 1.48 7.79 29.65
CA MET A 6 1.50 6.74 28.63
C MET A 6 2.85 6.01 28.71
N LEU A 7 3.21 5.64 29.94
CA LEU A 7 4.34 4.78 30.27
C LEU A 7 3.88 3.93 31.45
N CYS A 8 3.56 2.66 31.20
CA CYS A 8 3.86 1.53 32.08
C CYS A 8 3.29 0.24 31.46
N ALA A 9 4.16 -0.77 31.36
CA ALA A 9 3.93 -2.18 30.94
C ALA A 9 4.17 -2.59 29.48
N LEU A 10 5.12 -1.94 28.76
CA LEU A 10 5.72 -2.48 27.52
C LEU A 10 7.27 -2.49 27.61
N SER A 11 7.83 -2.71 28.81
CA SER A 11 9.25 -2.49 29.14
C SER A 11 10.21 -3.62 28.72
N SER A 12 9.95 -4.34 27.63
CA SER A 12 10.92 -5.29 27.07
C SER A 12 10.70 -5.59 25.59
N PHE A 13 10.30 -4.59 24.79
CA PHE A 13 10.45 -4.70 23.34
C PHE A 13 11.87 -4.31 22.99
N GLN A 14 12.62 -5.24 22.40
CA GLN A 14 13.83 -4.91 21.65
C GLN A 14 13.39 -4.21 20.36
N GLN A 15 12.92 -2.98 20.47
CA GLN A 15 12.77 -2.13 19.29
C GLN A 15 14.18 -1.89 18.75
N LEU A 16 14.37 -2.10 17.45
CA LEU A 16 15.65 -1.88 16.81
C LEU A 16 16.11 -0.44 17.10
N GLU A 17 17.24 -0.31 17.80
CA GLU A 17 17.84 1.00 18.06
C GLU A 17 18.62 1.43 16.82
N PHE A 18 18.37 2.66 16.36
CA PHE A 18 19.07 3.25 15.22
C PHE A 18 20.01 4.33 15.73
N GLY A 19 21.21 4.38 15.16
CA GLY A 19 22.07 5.55 15.26
C GLY A 19 21.52 6.74 14.45
N PRO A 20 22.14 7.92 14.57
CA PRO A 20 21.77 9.09 13.76
C PRO A 20 21.95 8.80 12.27
N THR A 21 21.16 9.48 11.44
CA THR A 21 21.35 9.44 9.98
C THR A 21 22.76 9.90 9.64
N ILE A 22 23.48 9.11 8.86
CA ILE A 22 24.82 9.41 8.39
C ILE A 22 24.79 9.93 6.94
N GLN A 23 25.77 10.76 6.61
CA GLN A 23 25.97 11.28 5.25
C GLN A 23 27.13 10.53 4.58
N PRO A 24 27.09 10.36 3.25
CA PRO A 24 28.22 9.80 2.52
C PRO A 24 29.43 10.75 2.61
N SER A 25 30.63 10.19 2.74
CA SER A 25 31.88 10.96 2.72
C SER A 25 32.29 11.38 1.30
N GLN A 26 31.84 10.63 0.28
CA GLN A 26 32.04 10.97 -1.12
C GLN A 26 30.83 10.57 -1.97
N ILE A 27 30.59 11.35 -3.03
CA ILE A 27 29.54 11.10 -4.01
C ILE A 27 30.16 11.14 -5.41
N TRP A 28 29.75 10.21 -6.26
CA TRP A 28 30.19 10.14 -7.65
C TRP A 28 28.99 9.87 -8.54
N THR A 29 28.99 10.41 -9.76
CA THR A 29 27.97 10.15 -10.78
C THR A 29 28.60 9.45 -11.98
N SER A 30 27.89 8.50 -12.58
CA SER A 30 28.37 7.83 -13.77
C SER A 30 28.42 8.81 -14.97
N ASN A 31 29.42 8.64 -15.82
CA ASN A 31 29.61 9.41 -17.05
C ASN A 31 28.69 8.96 -18.21
N GLY A 32 27.86 7.94 -17.96
CA GLY A 32 26.92 7.34 -18.91
C GLY A 32 25.92 6.42 -18.20
N THR A 33 25.35 5.47 -18.93
CA THR A 33 24.41 4.49 -18.36
C THR A 33 25.11 3.64 -17.29
N PHE A 34 24.43 3.41 -16.17
CA PHE A 34 24.87 2.54 -15.10
C PHE A 34 24.72 1.09 -15.53
N ASP A 35 25.82 0.34 -15.51
CA ASP A 35 25.84 -1.10 -15.64
C ASP A 35 26.88 -1.73 -14.69
N ALA A 36 26.90 -3.06 -14.57
CA ALA A 36 27.86 -3.73 -13.69
C ALA A 36 29.33 -3.51 -14.11
N ALA A 37 29.58 -3.16 -15.38
CA ALA A 37 30.92 -2.95 -15.91
C ALA A 37 31.56 -1.62 -15.46
N VAL A 38 30.79 -0.73 -14.81
CA VAL A 38 31.34 0.51 -14.22
C VAL A 38 31.88 0.33 -12.79
N THR A 39 31.92 -0.90 -12.27
CA THR A 39 32.47 -1.23 -10.94
C THR A 39 33.65 -2.20 -11.02
N THR A 40 34.60 -2.08 -10.09
CA THR A 40 35.74 -3.00 -9.95
C THR A 40 35.28 -4.34 -9.34
N ALA A 41 36.11 -5.37 -9.42
CA ALA A 41 35.83 -6.67 -8.80
C ALA A 41 35.64 -6.60 -7.26
N ASP A 42 36.21 -5.59 -6.60
CA ASP A 42 36.03 -5.31 -5.17
C ASP A 42 34.89 -4.30 -4.88
N GLY A 43 34.03 -4.02 -5.86
CA GLY A 43 32.82 -3.21 -5.68
C GLY A 43 33.07 -1.71 -5.53
N LYS A 44 34.15 -1.18 -6.10
CA LYS A 44 34.47 0.26 -6.12
C LYS A 44 34.13 0.87 -7.49
N PRO A 45 33.84 2.18 -7.57
CA PRO A 45 33.69 2.84 -8.86
C PRO A 45 35.01 2.82 -9.65
N ILE A 46 34.97 2.41 -10.92
CA ILE A 46 36.12 2.53 -11.84
C ILE A 46 36.25 3.99 -12.26
N GLN A 47 37.30 4.69 -11.80
CA GLN A 47 37.40 6.15 -11.91
C GLN A 47 37.16 6.73 -13.31
N GLU A 48 37.53 6.01 -14.38
CA GLU A 48 37.33 6.46 -15.77
C GLU A 48 35.84 6.63 -16.14
N HIS A 49 34.95 5.91 -15.46
CA HIS A 49 33.50 5.93 -15.70
C HIS A 49 32.73 6.81 -14.73
N TRP A 50 33.40 7.42 -13.74
CA TRP A 50 32.74 8.15 -12.67
C TRP A 50 33.36 9.52 -12.44
N THR A 51 32.50 10.53 -12.29
CA THR A 51 32.92 11.87 -11.91
C THR A 51 32.53 12.14 -10.46
N LYS A 52 33.50 12.56 -9.64
CA LYS A 52 33.26 12.95 -8.24
C LYS A 52 32.41 14.22 -8.19
N GLN A 53 31.43 14.23 -7.29
CA GLN A 53 30.47 15.31 -7.09
C GLN A 53 30.51 15.84 -5.65
N GLY A 54 29.94 17.03 -5.46
CA GLY A 54 29.62 17.57 -4.13
C GLY A 54 28.33 16.96 -3.55
N LEU A 55 28.14 17.11 -2.23
CA LEU A 55 26.93 16.63 -1.52
C LEU A 55 25.63 17.22 -2.08
N ASP A 56 25.68 18.43 -2.66
CA ASP A 56 24.53 19.09 -3.27
C ASP A 56 23.92 18.27 -4.42
N ARG A 57 24.66 17.32 -5.01
CA ARG A 57 24.13 16.41 -6.04
C ARG A 57 22.91 15.62 -5.57
N LEU A 58 22.78 15.34 -4.27
CA LEU A 58 21.62 14.62 -3.71
C LEU A 58 20.31 15.42 -3.79
N LYS A 59 20.37 16.73 -4.03
CA LYS A 59 19.18 17.60 -4.13
C LYS A 59 18.54 17.57 -5.52
N GLU A 60 19.27 17.08 -6.52
CA GLU A 60 18.84 17.03 -7.91
C GLU A 60 18.32 15.64 -8.27
N PRO A 61 17.29 15.52 -9.12
CA PRO A 61 16.89 14.23 -9.68
C PRO A 61 18.08 13.48 -10.30
N LEU A 62 18.10 12.16 -10.13
CA LEU A 62 19.07 11.29 -10.81
C LEU A 62 18.41 10.78 -12.09
N PRO A 63 18.87 11.21 -13.30
CA PRO A 63 18.33 10.75 -14.57
C PRO A 63 18.20 9.23 -14.64
N GLU A 64 17.16 8.77 -15.31
CA GLU A 64 16.94 7.35 -15.56
C GLU A 64 18.15 6.71 -16.25
N GLY A 65 18.58 5.58 -15.72
CA GLY A 65 19.77 4.86 -16.19
C GLY A 65 21.10 5.50 -15.78
N GLN A 66 21.15 6.68 -15.14
CA GLN A 66 22.40 7.20 -14.55
C GLN A 66 22.66 6.57 -13.18
N GLY A 67 23.92 6.35 -12.84
CA GLY A 67 24.37 5.80 -11.56
C GLY A 67 24.86 6.89 -10.59
N LEU A 68 24.65 6.64 -9.31
CA LEU A 68 25.23 7.39 -8.20
C LEU A 68 25.99 6.43 -7.29
N ALA A 69 27.27 6.68 -7.03
CA ALA A 69 28.08 5.90 -6.10
C ALA A 69 28.36 6.72 -4.84
N LEU A 70 28.08 6.13 -3.68
CA LEU A 70 28.16 6.75 -2.38
C LEU A 70 29.15 5.99 -1.52
N LEU A 71 30.15 6.70 -1.00
CA LEU A 71 31.09 6.14 -0.04
C LEU A 71 30.61 6.45 1.38
N TYR A 72 30.41 5.44 2.20
CA TYR A 72 30.20 5.56 3.64
C TYR A 72 31.42 5.00 4.37
N GLU A 73 31.97 5.80 5.29
CA GLU A 73 33.06 5.38 6.18
C GLU A 73 32.47 5.08 7.56
N LEU A 74 32.54 3.82 7.98
CA LEU A 74 31.89 3.35 9.20
C LEU A 74 32.89 2.89 10.26
N PRO A 75 32.62 3.12 11.55
CA PRO A 75 33.55 2.76 12.63
C PRO A 75 33.59 1.26 12.94
N THR A 76 32.54 0.53 12.56
CA THR A 76 32.31 -0.89 12.88
C THR A 76 31.61 -1.62 11.74
N ASP A 77 31.71 -2.95 11.76
CA ASP A 77 30.84 -3.83 10.98
C ASP A 77 29.39 -3.73 11.48
N GLY A 78 28.41 -4.03 10.63
CA GLY A 78 27.00 -4.03 11.02
C GLY A 78 26.03 -3.98 9.84
N VAL A 79 24.89 -3.33 10.06
CA VAL A 79 23.84 -3.14 9.05
C VAL A 79 23.43 -1.68 9.01
N LEU A 80 23.33 -1.10 7.81
CA LEU A 80 22.63 0.14 7.56
C LEU A 80 21.19 -0.17 7.17
N MET A 81 20.23 0.54 7.77
CA MET A 81 18.86 0.56 7.29
C MET A 81 18.71 1.74 6.33
N LEU A 82 18.63 1.43 5.04
CA LEU A 82 18.56 2.40 3.96
C LEU A 82 17.12 2.69 3.58
N THR A 83 16.75 3.97 3.57
CA THR A 83 15.54 4.43 2.90
C THR A 83 15.95 5.23 1.68
N CYS A 84 15.50 4.80 0.51
CA CYS A 84 15.76 5.48 -0.74
C CYS A 84 14.47 5.62 -1.54
N LYS A 85 14.26 6.80 -2.12
CA LYS A 85 13.20 7.11 -3.09
C LYS A 85 13.85 7.73 -4.31
N GLY A 86 13.26 7.50 -5.49
CA GLY A 86 13.76 8.09 -6.75
C GLY A 86 14.85 7.26 -7.42
N HIS A 87 14.85 5.94 -7.16
CA HIS A 87 15.78 4.99 -7.75
C HIS A 87 15.06 3.85 -8.49
N ASN A 88 15.80 3.14 -9.33
CA ASN A 88 15.40 1.88 -9.96
C ASN A 88 15.97 0.65 -9.21
N ALA A 89 17.15 0.78 -8.60
CA ALA A 89 17.75 -0.25 -7.77
C ALA A 89 18.89 0.32 -6.92
N ILE A 90 19.27 -0.43 -5.88
CA ILE A 90 20.41 -0.15 -4.99
C ILE A 90 21.31 -1.38 -4.98
N TYR A 91 22.62 -1.18 -5.05
CA TYR A 91 23.60 -2.25 -5.13
C TYR A 91 24.80 -1.98 -4.23
N GLY A 92 25.43 -3.03 -3.72
CA GLY A 92 26.74 -2.97 -3.10
C GLY A 92 26.89 -4.02 -2.00
N ASN A 93 28.14 -4.30 -1.59
CA ASN A 93 28.44 -5.32 -0.58
C ASN A 93 27.71 -6.66 -0.80
N ASN A 94 27.63 -7.10 -2.06
CA ASN A 94 26.96 -8.33 -2.52
C ASN A 94 25.44 -8.41 -2.25
N VAL A 95 24.79 -7.28 -1.95
CA VAL A 95 23.33 -7.19 -1.90
C VAL A 95 22.80 -6.28 -2.99
N THR A 96 21.60 -6.63 -3.47
CA THR A 96 20.84 -5.84 -4.42
C THR A 96 19.44 -5.64 -3.86
N HIS A 97 19.00 -4.40 -3.80
CA HIS A 97 17.65 -4.03 -3.41
C HIS A 97 16.90 -3.43 -4.59
N PRO A 98 15.64 -3.83 -4.81
CA PRO A 98 14.85 -3.32 -5.92
C PRO A 98 14.47 -1.85 -5.71
N ARG A 99 13.85 -1.27 -6.74
CA ARG A 99 13.16 0.01 -6.68
C ARG A 99 12.20 0.07 -5.50
N ASP A 100 12.13 1.22 -4.82
CA ASP A 100 11.03 1.52 -3.89
C ASP A 100 9.71 1.65 -4.67
N PRO A 101 8.74 0.74 -4.47
CA PRO A 101 7.50 0.74 -5.24
C PRO A 101 6.74 2.05 -5.04
N GLY A 102 6.36 2.69 -6.15
CA GLY A 102 5.74 4.03 -6.13
C GLY A 102 6.71 5.20 -5.94
N ALA A 103 7.97 4.96 -5.55
CA ALA A 103 8.99 5.97 -5.25
C ALA A 103 8.49 6.99 -4.21
N ILE A 104 8.08 6.53 -3.04
CA ILE A 104 7.54 7.34 -1.95
C ILE A 104 8.35 7.24 -0.64
N GLY A 105 9.33 6.33 -0.56
CA GLY A 105 10.37 6.32 0.47
C GLY A 105 9.96 5.64 1.77
N ALA A 106 9.15 4.58 1.74
CA ALA A 106 8.85 3.82 2.96
C ALA A 106 9.77 2.66 3.25
N HIS A 107 10.49 2.18 2.25
CA HIS A 107 11.25 0.96 2.42
C HIS A 107 12.45 1.25 3.28
N GLN A 108 12.70 0.33 4.21
CA GLN A 108 13.92 0.29 4.98
C GLN A 108 14.64 -0.99 4.59
N TRP A 109 15.63 -0.85 3.73
CA TRP A 109 16.41 -1.97 3.22
C TRP A 109 17.58 -2.23 4.16
N PRO A 110 17.70 -3.44 4.74
CA PRO A 110 18.90 -3.81 5.47
C PRO A 110 20.06 -3.97 4.49
N PHE A 111 21.15 -3.28 4.77
CA PHE A 111 22.33 -3.26 3.93
C PHE A 111 23.57 -3.61 4.77
N PRO A 112 24.22 -4.76 4.53
CA PRO A 112 25.39 -5.15 5.29
C PRO A 112 26.54 -4.19 5.05
N VAL A 113 27.26 -3.88 6.11
CA VAL A 113 28.40 -2.98 6.06
C VAL A 113 29.55 -3.50 6.90
N GLN A 114 30.75 -3.18 6.46
CA GLN A 114 31.99 -3.47 7.16
C GLN A 114 32.58 -2.19 7.76
N LYS A 115 33.49 -2.33 8.71
CA LYS A 115 34.31 -1.23 9.21
C LYS A 115 35.14 -0.62 8.07
N GLY A 116 35.14 0.71 8.02
CA GLY A 116 35.80 1.50 6.99
C GLY A 116 34.89 1.74 5.78
N ALA A 117 35.47 1.65 4.59
CA ALA A 117 34.85 2.05 3.33
C ALA A 117 33.77 1.06 2.86
N ASN A 118 32.57 1.58 2.60
CA ASN A 118 31.45 0.88 2.00
C ASN A 118 30.91 1.68 0.82
N TRP A 119 30.86 1.06 -0.36
CA TRP A 119 30.29 1.67 -1.56
C TRP A 119 28.86 1.20 -1.77
N ILE A 120 27.96 2.17 -1.92
CA ILE A 120 26.55 1.96 -2.25
C ILE A 120 26.27 2.62 -3.58
N PHE A 121 25.76 1.86 -4.53
CA PHE A 121 25.40 2.31 -5.87
C PHE A 121 23.88 2.43 -5.98
N ILE A 122 23.41 3.51 -6.59
CA ILE A 122 21.99 3.78 -6.81
C ILE A 122 21.80 4.04 -8.30
N GLU A 123 20.85 3.36 -8.91
CA GLU A 123 20.41 3.60 -10.28
C GLU A 123 19.25 4.60 -10.28
N GLY A 124 19.34 5.66 -11.07
CA GLY A 124 18.34 6.73 -11.14
C GLY A 124 17.07 6.37 -11.87
N ASN A 125 16.00 7.11 -11.60
CA ASN A 125 14.70 6.98 -12.28
C ASN A 125 14.06 8.33 -12.68
N SER A 126 14.88 9.38 -12.80
CA SER A 126 14.49 10.77 -13.10
C SER A 126 13.61 11.46 -12.05
N LYS A 127 13.33 10.84 -10.90
CA LYS A 127 12.59 11.49 -9.80
C LYS A 127 13.55 12.10 -8.77
N PRO A 128 13.08 13.07 -7.95
CA PRO A 128 13.85 13.56 -6.81
C PRO A 128 14.32 12.41 -5.91
N LEU A 129 15.61 12.37 -5.65
CA LEU A 129 16.24 11.37 -4.79
C LEU A 129 16.05 11.79 -3.33
N LEU A 130 15.53 10.88 -2.50
CA LEU A 130 15.53 11.04 -1.05
C LEU A 130 16.23 9.84 -0.45
N LEU A 131 17.34 10.07 0.24
CA LEU A 131 18.17 9.02 0.84
C LEU A 131 18.33 9.27 2.34
N SER A 132 18.14 8.21 3.11
CA SER A 132 18.50 8.14 4.52
C SER A 132 19.23 6.83 4.77
N ALA A 133 20.40 6.90 5.40
CA ALA A 133 21.14 5.75 5.88
C ALA A 133 21.26 5.86 7.40
N ARG A 134 20.73 4.87 8.12
CA ARG A 134 20.82 4.81 9.58
C ARG A 134 21.49 3.51 10.02
N PRO A 135 22.62 3.54 10.72
CA PRO A 135 23.20 2.33 11.26
C PRO A 135 22.29 1.73 12.33
N VAL A 136 22.14 0.41 12.32
CA VAL A 136 21.62 -0.32 13.48
C VAL A 136 22.63 -0.13 14.60
N ALA A 137 22.16 0.25 15.79
CA ALA A 137 23.04 0.55 16.92
C ALA A 137 23.89 -0.67 17.29
N GLU A 138 25.18 -0.44 17.61
CA GLU A 138 26.12 -1.51 18.00
C GLU A 138 25.65 -2.28 19.25
N THR A 139 24.85 -1.65 20.11
CA THR A 139 24.23 -2.26 21.29
C THR A 139 23.11 -3.24 20.94
N SER A 140 22.58 -3.16 19.72
CA SER A 140 21.51 -4.03 19.26
C SER A 140 22.02 -5.44 18.98
N LYS A 141 21.38 -6.42 19.60
CA LYS A 141 21.58 -7.85 19.32
C LYS A 141 20.51 -8.42 18.39
N ALA A 142 19.68 -7.56 17.81
CA ALA A 142 18.56 -7.99 16.99
C ALA A 142 19.07 -8.60 15.68
N THR A 143 18.60 -9.80 15.37
CA THR A 143 18.85 -10.47 14.09
C THR A 143 17.77 -10.16 13.06
N VAL A 144 16.65 -9.59 13.50
CA VAL A 144 15.52 -9.19 12.66
C VAL A 144 14.97 -7.84 13.08
N ASN A 145 14.31 -7.15 12.15
CA ASN A 145 13.57 -5.92 12.42
C ASN A 145 12.10 -6.14 12.04
N ILE A 146 11.18 -5.99 13.00
CA ILE A 146 9.74 -5.97 12.74
C ILE A 146 9.31 -4.51 12.65
N SER A 147 9.20 -4.01 11.42
CA SER A 147 8.98 -2.59 11.12
C SER A 147 7.60 -2.11 11.53
N GLN A 148 7.53 -0.91 12.12
CA GLN A 148 6.28 -0.18 12.35
C GLN A 148 5.80 0.58 11.10
N TYR A 149 6.68 0.72 10.11
CA TYR A 149 6.37 1.32 8.82
C TYR A 149 5.76 0.26 7.89
N ASP A 150 4.81 0.71 7.09
CA ASP A 150 4.06 -0.12 6.15
C ASP A 150 3.41 -1.39 6.73
N ARG A 151 2.74 -1.22 7.85
CA ARG A 151 1.88 -2.27 8.40
C ARG A 151 0.54 -2.35 7.66
N THR A 152 0.10 -3.55 7.28
CA THR A 152 -1.26 -3.81 6.81
C THR A 152 -2.05 -4.38 7.98
N ILE A 153 -2.55 -3.50 8.85
CA ILE A 153 -3.34 -3.89 10.01
C ILE A 153 -4.79 -3.40 9.87
N PRO A 154 -5.76 -4.20 10.34
CA PRO A 154 -7.16 -3.82 10.38
C PRO A 154 -7.43 -2.90 11.57
N GLN A 155 -8.64 -2.37 11.63
CA GLN A 155 -9.20 -1.76 12.82
C GLN A 155 -10.10 -2.76 13.55
N ALA A 156 -10.18 -2.64 14.87
CA ALA A 156 -11.10 -3.45 15.67
C ALA A 156 -12.45 -2.74 15.78
N ILE A 157 -13.54 -3.52 15.86
CA ILE A 157 -14.89 -2.97 15.93
C ILE A 157 -15.42 -3.10 17.36
N ASP A 158 -16.01 -2.02 17.87
CA ASP A 158 -16.59 -1.92 19.20
C ASP A 158 -17.58 -3.06 19.45
N LEU A 159 -17.42 -3.73 20.60
CA LEU A 159 -18.23 -4.85 21.06
C LEU A 159 -18.25 -6.08 20.11
N ILE A 160 -17.31 -6.17 19.17
CA ILE A 160 -17.12 -7.34 18.30
C ILE A 160 -15.78 -7.99 18.57
N GLU A 161 -15.79 -9.32 18.76
CA GLU A 161 -14.56 -10.10 18.89
C GLU A 161 -13.64 -9.88 17.70
N THR A 162 -12.39 -9.55 17.98
CA THR A 162 -11.41 -9.36 16.90
C THR A 162 -10.89 -10.71 16.45
N ASN A 163 -11.14 -11.05 15.18
CA ASN A 163 -10.51 -12.18 14.50
C ASN A 163 -10.17 -11.73 13.09
N ALA A 164 -9.00 -11.11 12.94
CA ALA A 164 -8.60 -10.47 11.70
C ALA A 164 -7.17 -10.84 11.30
N LEU A 165 -6.90 -10.74 10.01
CA LEU A 165 -5.56 -10.90 9.46
C LEU A 165 -4.84 -9.56 9.46
N GLY A 166 -3.53 -9.57 9.61
CA GLY A 166 -2.70 -8.41 9.38
C GLY A 166 -1.36 -8.84 8.81
N ALA A 167 -0.53 -7.88 8.43
CA ALA A 167 0.85 -8.15 8.07
C ALA A 167 1.78 -7.01 8.50
N MET A 168 3.01 -7.39 8.84
CA MET A 168 4.10 -6.49 9.21
C MET A 168 5.28 -6.73 8.28
N VAL A 169 6.05 -5.69 7.98
CA VAL A 169 7.32 -5.87 7.27
C VAL A 169 8.36 -6.38 8.24
N VAL A 170 8.99 -7.51 7.91
CA VAL A 170 10.06 -8.13 8.68
C VAL A 170 11.32 -8.15 7.84
N SER A 171 12.39 -7.55 8.35
CA SER A 171 13.71 -7.55 7.72
C SER A 171 14.63 -8.54 8.40
N ASN A 172 15.33 -9.36 7.64
CA ASN A 172 16.46 -10.16 8.12
C ASN A 172 17.71 -9.28 8.14
N LEU A 173 18.39 -9.19 9.28
CA LEU A 173 19.60 -8.38 9.45
C LEU A 173 20.88 -9.21 9.38
N THR A 174 20.80 -10.44 8.89
CA THR A 174 21.91 -11.40 8.89
C THR A 174 22.23 -11.92 7.49
N GLU A 175 23.41 -12.51 7.34
CA GLU A 175 23.88 -13.16 6.12
C GLU A 175 23.26 -14.55 5.86
N LYS A 176 22.41 -15.05 6.78
CA LYS A 176 21.85 -16.39 6.71
C LYS A 176 20.35 -16.32 6.46
N THR A 177 19.84 -17.20 5.61
CA THR A 177 18.40 -17.41 5.48
C THR A 177 17.83 -17.88 6.82
N ILE A 178 16.81 -17.18 7.32
CA ILE A 178 16.04 -17.62 8.47
C ILE A 178 14.89 -18.45 7.92
N ARG A 179 14.93 -19.77 8.17
CA ARG A 179 13.96 -20.71 7.62
C ARG A 179 12.79 -20.97 8.55
N GLU A 180 11.64 -21.28 7.97
CA GLU A 180 10.42 -21.73 8.64
C GLU A 180 10.07 -20.84 9.85
N CYS A 181 10.10 -19.52 9.67
CA CYS A 181 9.74 -18.56 10.71
C CYS A 181 8.31 -18.05 10.52
N SER A 182 7.70 -17.56 11.61
CA SER A 182 6.34 -17.02 11.58
C SER A 182 6.18 -15.90 12.59
N LEU A 183 5.31 -14.93 12.29
CA LEU A 183 4.88 -13.93 13.26
C LEU A 183 3.77 -14.48 14.13
N TRP A 184 3.97 -14.36 15.44
CA TRP A 184 2.99 -14.67 16.46
C TRP A 184 2.48 -13.38 17.06
N ALA A 185 1.18 -13.33 17.36
CA ALA A 185 0.57 -12.18 18.01
C ALA A 185 -0.20 -12.61 19.25
N ARG A 186 -0.30 -11.74 20.23
CA ARG A 186 -1.11 -11.94 21.43
C ARG A 186 -1.76 -10.64 21.88
N CYS A 187 -3.08 -10.63 22.02
CA CYS A 187 -3.79 -9.47 22.55
C CYS A 187 -3.47 -9.28 24.04
N LEU A 188 -2.99 -8.08 24.39
CA LEU A 188 -2.70 -7.68 25.77
C LEU A 188 -3.76 -6.72 26.34
N PHE A 189 -4.83 -6.43 25.59
CA PHE A 189 -5.94 -5.60 26.05
C PHE A 189 -6.43 -6.11 27.39
N LYS A 190 -6.68 -5.23 28.37
CA LYS A 190 -7.31 -5.57 29.64
C LYS A 190 -8.58 -4.71 29.77
N PRO A 191 -9.77 -5.29 29.97
CA PRO A 191 -10.96 -4.47 30.14
C PRO A 191 -10.85 -3.65 31.44
N ASN A 192 -11.43 -2.46 31.45
CA ASN A 192 -11.56 -1.70 32.69
C ASN A 192 -12.39 -2.49 33.72
N GLU A 193 -11.92 -2.56 34.98
CA GLU A 193 -12.57 -3.30 36.07
C GLU A 193 -14.05 -2.94 36.23
N LYS A 194 -14.45 -1.69 35.93
CA LYS A 194 -15.85 -1.24 35.95
C LYS A 194 -16.77 -2.05 35.02
N TYR A 195 -16.23 -2.61 33.93
CA TYR A 195 -16.97 -3.38 32.92
C TYR A 195 -16.84 -4.90 33.10
N VAL A 196 -15.96 -5.36 33.99
CA VAL A 196 -15.85 -6.78 34.38
C VAL A 196 -17.09 -7.17 35.19
N GLY A 197 -17.65 -8.35 34.90
CA GLY A 197 -18.94 -8.83 35.42
C GLY A 197 -20.18 -8.21 34.75
N ARG A 198 -20.01 -7.22 33.86
CA ARG A 198 -21.10 -6.57 33.11
C ARG A 198 -21.04 -6.85 31.62
N LEU A 199 -19.94 -6.48 30.99
CA LEU A 199 -19.65 -6.68 29.56
C LEU A 199 -18.60 -7.77 29.35
N TYR A 200 -17.73 -7.97 30.33
CA TYR A 200 -16.64 -8.96 30.28
C TYR A 200 -16.80 -9.98 31.41
N PRO A 201 -16.40 -11.25 31.21
CA PRO A 201 -16.44 -12.26 32.26
C PRO A 201 -15.45 -11.93 33.40
N GLU A 202 -15.75 -12.39 34.61
CA GLU A 202 -14.92 -12.13 35.80
C GLU A 202 -13.54 -12.79 35.74
N ASP A 203 -13.43 -13.94 35.06
CA ASP A 203 -12.21 -14.71 34.87
C ASP A 203 -11.43 -14.33 33.60
N TRP A 204 -11.59 -13.07 33.16
CA TRP A 204 -10.95 -12.53 31.97
C TRP A 204 -9.43 -12.81 31.94
N LYS A 205 -8.91 -13.24 30.79
CA LYS A 205 -7.48 -13.49 30.53
C LYS A 205 -7.02 -12.79 29.25
N PRO A 206 -5.73 -12.40 29.18
CA PRO A 206 -5.11 -11.98 27.91
C PRO A 206 -5.34 -13.03 26.83
N GLY A 207 -5.29 -12.59 25.57
CA GLY A 207 -5.41 -13.51 24.45
C GLY A 207 -4.33 -14.60 24.49
N GLU A 208 -4.60 -15.72 23.82
CA GLU A 208 -3.58 -16.72 23.54
C GLU A 208 -2.68 -16.25 22.39
N TRP A 209 -1.49 -16.86 22.29
CA TRP A 209 -0.61 -16.63 21.16
C TRP A 209 -1.18 -17.26 19.89
N THR A 210 -1.34 -16.46 18.84
CA THR A 210 -1.82 -16.91 17.53
C THR A 210 -0.74 -16.75 16.48
N GLN A 211 -0.51 -17.82 15.72
CA GLN A 211 0.47 -17.88 14.66
C GLN A 211 -0.12 -17.35 13.34
N GLY A 212 0.66 -16.56 12.59
CA GLY A 212 0.41 -16.24 11.19
C GLY A 212 0.92 -17.32 10.23
N SER A 213 1.16 -16.95 8.97
CA SER A 213 1.75 -17.88 7.99
C SER A 213 3.25 -18.06 8.23
N THR A 214 3.78 -19.22 7.86
CA THR A 214 5.21 -19.53 7.88
C THR A 214 5.89 -19.03 6.60
N CYS A 215 7.10 -18.48 6.70
CA CYS A 215 7.93 -18.08 5.56
C CYS A 215 9.43 -18.25 5.84
N ASP A 216 10.23 -18.12 4.79
CA ASP A 216 11.69 -18.04 4.84
C ASP A 216 12.14 -16.59 4.57
N LEU A 217 12.95 -16.01 5.45
CA LEU A 217 13.52 -14.66 5.25
C LEU A 217 14.93 -14.76 4.68
N GLN A 218 15.12 -14.31 3.44
CA GLN A 218 16.42 -14.32 2.79
C GLN A 218 17.42 -13.37 3.48
N PRO A 219 18.74 -13.62 3.34
CA PRO A 219 19.77 -12.75 3.90
C PRO A 219 19.57 -11.30 3.48
N TYR A 220 19.60 -10.39 4.45
CA TYR A 220 19.43 -8.96 4.19
C TYR A 220 18.21 -8.61 3.33
N ALA A 221 17.14 -9.41 3.39
CA ALA A 221 15.89 -9.12 2.69
C ALA A 221 14.84 -8.57 3.65
N SER A 222 13.76 -8.02 3.09
CA SER A 222 12.56 -7.64 3.84
C SER A 222 11.34 -8.22 3.16
N GLN A 223 10.46 -8.83 3.95
CA GLN A 223 9.24 -9.46 3.48
C GLN A 223 8.05 -9.02 4.32
N LYS A 224 6.87 -8.91 3.70
CA LYS A 224 5.63 -8.72 4.43
C LYS A 224 5.14 -10.06 5.00
N VAL A 225 5.21 -10.21 6.31
CA VAL A 225 4.84 -11.44 7.01
C VAL A 225 3.47 -11.27 7.64
N GLU A 226 2.59 -12.23 7.38
CA GLU A 226 1.26 -12.27 7.96
C GLU A 226 1.29 -12.56 9.46
N LEU A 227 0.33 -11.96 10.18
CA LEU A 227 -0.02 -12.32 11.54
C LEU A 227 -1.54 -12.45 11.69
N ARG A 228 -1.97 -13.24 12.67
CA ARG A 228 -3.37 -13.37 13.04
C ARG A 228 -3.64 -12.61 14.33
N LEU A 229 -4.57 -11.66 14.29
CA LEU A 229 -4.95 -10.81 15.42
C LEU A 229 -6.24 -11.33 16.02
N MET A 230 -6.13 -12.08 17.11
CA MET A 230 -7.28 -12.54 17.88
C MET A 230 -7.34 -11.87 19.24
N GLY A 231 -8.49 -11.32 19.60
CA GLY A 231 -8.69 -10.67 20.88
C GLY A 231 -10.17 -10.48 21.22
N PRO A 232 -10.49 -10.31 22.51
CA PRO A 232 -11.86 -10.17 22.98
C PRO A 232 -12.52 -8.89 22.44
N PRO A 233 -13.85 -8.78 22.46
CA PRO A 233 -14.53 -7.56 22.02
C PRO A 233 -13.95 -6.29 22.67
N PRO A 234 -13.38 -5.33 21.92
CA PRO A 234 -12.92 -4.07 22.50
C PRO A 234 -14.12 -3.22 22.89
N PHE A 235 -13.93 -2.28 23.82
CA PHE A 235 -14.94 -1.28 24.15
C PHE A 235 -14.41 0.12 23.88
N LYS A 236 -14.95 0.82 22.88
CA LYS A 236 -14.41 2.11 22.40
C LYS A 236 -14.45 3.22 23.46
N VAL A 237 -15.46 3.19 24.33
CA VAL A 237 -15.60 4.16 25.44
C VAL A 237 -14.58 3.89 26.55
N ASP A 238 -13.97 2.69 26.57
CA ASP A 238 -12.78 2.44 27.38
C ASP A 238 -11.58 3.14 26.71
N PRO A 239 -10.93 4.12 27.36
CA PRO A 239 -9.79 4.83 26.78
C PRO A 239 -8.53 3.96 26.65
N GLN A 240 -8.62 2.67 27.00
CA GLN A 240 -7.50 1.75 26.92
C GLN A 240 -7.12 1.45 25.47
N PRO A 241 -5.81 1.38 25.16
CA PRO A 241 -5.37 0.90 23.86
C PRO A 241 -5.84 -0.54 23.65
N TYR A 242 -5.91 -0.97 22.40
CA TYR A 242 -6.13 -2.38 22.04
C TYR A 242 -4.81 -3.00 21.52
N PRO A 243 -3.86 -3.30 22.44
CA PRO A 243 -2.51 -3.70 22.10
C PRO A 243 -2.38 -5.17 21.76
N PHE A 244 -1.47 -5.45 20.85
CA PHE A 244 -0.98 -6.77 20.52
C PHE A 244 0.54 -6.80 20.70
N GLU A 245 1.02 -7.81 21.42
CA GLU A 245 2.42 -8.20 21.45
C GLU A 245 2.72 -9.05 20.22
N LEU A 246 3.89 -8.85 19.61
CA LEU A 246 4.35 -9.59 18.43
C LEU A 246 5.69 -10.27 18.71
N GLU A 247 5.84 -11.50 18.25
CA GLU A 247 7.11 -12.23 18.25
C GLU A 247 7.34 -12.91 16.91
N LEU A 248 8.51 -12.71 16.31
CA LEU A 248 8.96 -13.56 15.21
C LEU A 248 9.63 -14.78 15.83
N ARG A 249 9.12 -15.97 15.49
CA ARG A 249 9.62 -17.24 16.03
C ARG A 249 10.06 -18.17 14.91
N THR A 250 11.12 -18.93 15.14
CA THR A 250 11.45 -20.10 14.33
C THR A 250 10.48 -21.24 14.61
N LYS A 251 10.47 -22.27 13.76
CA LYS A 251 9.73 -23.51 13.96
C LYS A 251 10.02 -24.20 15.30
N ASP A 252 11.24 -24.12 15.80
CA ASP A 252 11.65 -24.70 17.07
C ASP A 252 11.23 -23.85 18.29
N GLY A 253 10.59 -22.70 18.05
CA GLY A 253 10.08 -21.79 19.08
C GLY A 253 11.10 -20.75 19.57
N GLU A 254 12.27 -20.65 18.94
CA GLU A 254 13.23 -19.59 19.24
C GLU A 254 12.66 -18.22 18.84
N VAL A 255 12.67 -17.27 19.76
CA VAL A 255 12.22 -15.89 19.50
C VAL A 255 13.37 -15.07 18.95
N LEU A 256 13.24 -14.64 17.69
CA LEU A 256 14.27 -13.86 16.98
C LEU A 256 14.10 -12.36 17.15
N GLY A 257 12.86 -11.91 17.34
CA GLY A 257 12.55 -10.49 17.50
C GLY A 257 11.17 -10.29 18.10
N LYS A 258 10.99 -9.12 18.74
CA LYS A 258 9.72 -8.73 19.36
C LYS A 258 9.30 -7.35 18.90
N SER A 259 7.99 -7.12 18.84
CA SER A 259 7.42 -5.81 18.53
C SER A 259 6.01 -5.73 19.12
N SER A 260 5.32 -4.63 18.88
CA SER A 260 3.91 -4.51 19.26
C SER A 260 3.14 -3.71 18.23
N VAL A 261 1.82 -3.85 18.25
CA VAL A 261 0.94 -3.02 17.44
C VAL A 261 -0.33 -2.72 18.22
N ASN A 262 -0.89 -1.52 18.01
CA ASN A 262 -2.17 -1.14 18.59
C ASN A 262 -3.19 -1.04 17.47
N LEU A 263 -4.33 -1.71 17.62
CA LEU A 263 -5.44 -1.49 16.69
C LEU A 263 -6.28 -0.31 17.19
N ALA A 264 -6.67 0.56 16.28
CA ALA A 264 -7.68 1.57 16.59
C ALA A 264 -9.05 0.88 16.70
N VAL A 265 -9.81 1.22 17.74
CA VAL A 265 -11.17 0.73 17.96
C VAL A 265 -12.16 1.70 17.31
N ARG A 266 -13.09 1.16 16.52
CA ARG A 266 -14.08 1.91 15.74
C ARG A 266 -15.50 1.47 16.05
N GLU A 267 -16.45 2.38 15.94
CA GLU A 267 -17.87 2.03 15.91
C GLU A 267 -18.26 1.47 14.54
N HIS A 268 -19.39 0.77 14.46
CA HIS A 268 -19.90 0.18 13.22
C HIS A 268 -20.16 1.20 12.10
N LYS A 269 -20.46 2.45 12.49
CA LYS A 269 -20.71 3.58 11.58
C LYS A 269 -19.45 4.38 11.25
N ASP A 270 -18.31 4.06 11.87
CA ASP A 270 -17.06 4.75 11.57
C ASP A 270 -16.46 4.20 10.27
N ARG A 271 -15.61 5.00 9.63
CA ARG A 271 -14.75 4.52 8.55
C ARG A 271 -13.75 3.51 9.12
N THR A 272 -13.67 2.34 8.49
CA THR A 272 -12.96 1.17 9.03
C THR A 272 -11.98 0.60 8.04
N TRP A 273 -10.84 0.15 8.54
CA TRP A 273 -9.82 -0.54 7.74
C TRP A 273 -10.03 -2.03 7.90
N GLU A 274 -10.16 -2.71 6.79
CA GLU A 274 -10.37 -4.15 6.76
C GLU A 274 -9.33 -4.82 5.90
N THR A 275 -9.02 -6.07 6.26
CA THR A 275 -7.97 -6.86 5.63
C THR A 275 -8.50 -8.21 5.18
N PHE A 276 -7.83 -8.79 4.20
CA PHE A 276 -8.09 -10.14 3.74
C PHE A 276 -6.81 -10.76 3.19
N ARG A 277 -6.79 -12.08 3.10
CA ARG A 277 -5.73 -12.80 2.40
C ARG A 277 -6.10 -12.89 0.92
N SER A 278 -5.22 -12.41 0.07
CA SER A 278 -5.33 -12.59 -1.37
C SER A 278 -5.11 -14.06 -1.74
N GLU A 279 -5.96 -14.59 -2.61
CA GLU A 279 -5.78 -15.92 -3.17
C GLU A 279 -4.82 -15.91 -4.38
N ILE A 280 -4.40 -14.74 -4.85
CA ILE A 280 -3.49 -14.58 -6.00
C ILE A 280 -2.07 -15.00 -5.61
N ASP A 281 -1.58 -14.55 -4.45
CA ASP A 281 -0.21 -14.79 -3.98
C ASP A 281 -0.10 -15.00 -2.45
N GLY A 282 -1.23 -15.05 -1.73
CA GLY A 282 -1.25 -15.27 -0.28
C GLY A 282 -0.98 -14.02 0.58
N SER A 283 -0.67 -12.88 -0.04
CA SER A 283 -0.40 -11.62 0.66
C SER A 283 -1.64 -11.06 1.38
N ILE A 284 -1.42 -10.22 2.39
CA ILE A 284 -2.51 -9.54 3.11
C ILE A 284 -2.80 -8.19 2.46
N GLN A 285 -4.00 -8.09 1.92
CA GLN A 285 -4.53 -6.93 1.22
C GLN A 285 -5.56 -6.20 2.08
N ARG A 286 -5.95 -4.98 1.69
CA ARG A 286 -6.87 -4.15 2.46
C ARG A 286 -7.78 -3.26 1.63
N TRP A 287 -8.86 -2.83 2.27
CA TRP A 287 -9.72 -1.73 1.82
C TRP A 287 -10.11 -0.85 3.01
N ILE A 288 -10.60 0.36 2.71
CA ILE A 288 -11.33 1.17 3.68
C ILE A 288 -12.80 1.14 3.33
N LYS A 289 -13.62 0.78 4.32
CA LYS A 289 -15.08 0.89 4.25
C LYS A 289 -15.52 2.23 4.83
N ILE A 290 -16.39 2.91 4.10
CA ILE A 290 -17.14 4.08 4.53
C ILE A 290 -18.60 3.63 4.58
N PRO A 291 -19.11 3.27 5.76
CA PRO A 291 -20.45 2.72 5.88
C PRO A 291 -21.48 3.81 5.59
N ARG A 292 -22.58 3.41 4.95
CA ARG A 292 -23.73 4.27 4.73
C ARG A 292 -24.45 4.65 6.04
N THR A 293 -25.20 5.75 6.02
CA THR A 293 -25.98 6.26 7.17
C THR A 293 -27.46 5.86 7.11
N GLY A 294 -27.98 5.53 5.93
CA GLY A 294 -29.39 5.21 5.76
C GLY A 294 -29.78 3.84 6.33
N ASN A 295 -31.08 3.58 6.45
CA ASN A 295 -31.64 2.28 6.81
C ASN A 295 -32.28 1.62 5.58
N HIS A 296 -31.49 0.86 4.81
CA HIS A 296 -31.96 0.04 3.70
C HIS A 296 -32.21 -1.40 4.17
N GLN A 297 -33.31 -2.01 3.69
CA GLN A 297 -33.57 -3.44 3.88
C GLN A 297 -33.07 -4.23 2.66
N GLY A 298 -32.30 -5.29 2.89
CA GLY A 298 -31.70 -6.10 1.84
C GLY A 298 -30.26 -5.67 1.49
N PRO A 299 -29.63 -6.34 0.49
CA PRO A 299 -28.25 -6.08 0.07
C PRO A 299 -28.03 -4.61 -0.29
N ASN A 300 -26.87 -4.08 0.11
CA ASN A 300 -26.53 -2.67 -0.09
C ASN A 300 -25.86 -2.45 -1.46
N PRO A 301 -26.24 -1.41 -2.22
CA PRO A 301 -25.41 -0.90 -3.29
C PRO A 301 -24.04 -0.47 -2.78
N ALA A 302 -23.06 -0.44 -3.68
CA ALA A 302 -21.71 -0.02 -3.31
C ALA A 302 -20.97 0.68 -4.43
N ILE A 303 -20.20 1.69 -4.05
CA ILE A 303 -19.22 2.34 -4.92
C ILE A 303 -17.82 1.92 -4.50
N PHE A 304 -17.05 1.46 -5.48
CA PHE A 304 -15.66 1.08 -5.34
C PHE A 304 -14.77 2.15 -5.95
N VAL A 305 -14.00 2.81 -5.10
CA VAL A 305 -13.06 3.87 -5.47
C VAL A 305 -11.71 3.24 -5.79
N VAL A 306 -11.26 3.43 -7.02
CA VAL A 306 -9.94 3.05 -7.50
C VAL A 306 -8.92 4.12 -7.08
N PRO A 307 -7.83 3.75 -6.39
CA PRO A 307 -6.98 4.73 -5.77
C PRO A 307 -5.95 5.35 -6.71
N HIS A 308 -5.69 6.63 -6.51
CA HIS A 308 -4.66 7.36 -7.23
C HIS A 308 -3.30 7.22 -6.53
N ILE A 309 -2.23 6.92 -7.27
CA ILE A 309 -0.89 6.63 -6.71
C ILE A 309 -0.28 7.71 -5.84
N ARG A 310 -0.70 8.97 -6.03
CA ARG A 310 -0.15 10.13 -5.31
C ARG A 310 -0.89 10.42 -4.01
N GLN A 311 -1.94 9.66 -3.69
CA GLN A 311 -2.72 9.80 -2.49
C GLN A 311 -2.68 8.50 -1.69
N SER A 312 -2.53 8.60 -0.38
CA SER A 312 -2.78 7.44 0.47
C SER A 312 -4.25 7.10 0.49
N ILE A 313 -4.56 5.82 0.71
CA ILE A 313 -5.94 5.36 0.81
C ILE A 313 -6.71 6.12 1.89
N SER A 314 -6.03 6.53 2.96
CA SER A 314 -6.61 7.30 4.07
C SER A 314 -7.09 8.65 3.56
N ASN A 315 -6.22 9.38 2.85
CA ASN A 315 -6.55 10.70 2.31
C ASN A 315 -7.64 10.61 1.25
N GLN A 316 -7.62 9.56 0.42
CA GLN A 316 -8.67 9.35 -0.56
C GLN A 316 -10.00 8.97 0.10
N ALA A 317 -9.98 8.09 1.10
CA ALA A 317 -11.18 7.78 1.88
C ALA A 317 -11.71 9.00 2.62
N LEU A 318 -10.84 9.93 3.05
CA LEU A 318 -11.25 11.21 3.66
C LEU A 318 -12.04 12.10 2.69
N SER A 319 -11.85 11.94 1.38
CA SER A 319 -12.57 12.68 0.34
C SER A 319 -14.03 12.24 0.11
N TYR A 320 -14.56 11.26 0.84
CA TYR A 320 -15.95 10.82 0.69
C TYR A 320 -16.69 10.86 2.00
N GLU A 321 -17.89 11.42 2.03
CA GLU A 321 -18.80 11.29 3.17
C GLU A 321 -19.61 10.00 3.15
N PRO A 322 -20.06 9.53 4.33
CA PRO A 322 -21.09 8.51 4.41
C PRO A 322 -22.34 8.90 3.63
N SER A 323 -22.70 8.09 2.63
CA SER A 323 -23.92 8.24 1.83
C SER A 323 -25.12 7.64 2.55
N GLU A 324 -26.34 8.12 2.28
CA GLU A 324 -27.56 7.44 2.76
C GLU A 324 -27.90 6.19 1.92
N GLN A 325 -27.42 6.14 0.67
CA GLN A 325 -27.90 5.19 -0.34
C GLN A 325 -26.99 3.97 -0.54
N HIS A 326 -25.69 4.11 -0.34
CA HIS A 326 -24.71 3.07 -0.68
C HIS A 326 -23.52 3.07 0.28
N ASP A 327 -22.90 1.91 0.46
CA ASP A 327 -21.59 1.84 1.08
C ASP A 327 -20.52 2.34 0.09
N THR A 328 -19.42 2.91 0.58
CA THR A 328 -18.27 3.27 -0.26
C THR A 328 -17.04 2.52 0.20
N PHE A 329 -16.31 1.95 -0.76
CA PHE A 329 -15.11 1.16 -0.52
C PHE A 329 -13.94 1.78 -1.28
N VAL A 330 -12.92 2.22 -0.57
CA VAL A 330 -11.65 2.58 -1.21
C VAL A 330 -10.79 1.33 -1.24
N CYS A 331 -10.60 0.76 -2.42
CA CYS A 331 -9.90 -0.50 -2.59
C CYS A 331 -8.44 -0.24 -2.91
N TRP A 332 -7.54 -0.56 -1.99
CA TRP A 332 -6.14 -0.48 -2.34
C TRP A 332 -5.75 -1.61 -3.29
N GLY A 333 -6.30 -2.81 -3.06
CA GLY A 333 -5.73 -4.04 -3.58
C GLY A 333 -4.22 -4.04 -3.36
N ARG A 334 -3.50 -4.60 -4.33
CA ARG A 334 -2.06 -4.35 -4.48
C ARG A 334 -1.85 -2.90 -4.86
N ARG A 335 -0.80 -2.29 -4.32
CA ARG A 335 -0.53 -0.84 -4.38
C ARG A 335 -0.79 -0.25 -5.77
N PRO A 336 -1.20 1.01 -5.91
CA PRO A 336 -1.65 1.53 -7.20
C PRO A 336 -0.42 1.84 -8.06
N SER A 337 -0.58 1.83 -9.38
CA SER A 337 0.47 2.18 -10.36
C SER A 337 -0.06 3.21 -11.35
N PRO A 338 0.78 4.17 -11.81
CA PRO A 338 0.36 5.10 -12.86
C PRO A 338 -0.04 4.35 -14.14
N ASN A 339 0.54 3.17 -14.38
CA ASN A 339 0.23 2.33 -15.53
C ASN A 339 -0.69 1.15 -15.16
N GLY A 340 -1.47 1.25 -14.07
CA GLY A 340 -2.36 0.16 -13.62
C GLY A 340 -3.36 -0.28 -14.70
N HIS A 341 -3.80 0.65 -15.55
CA HIS A 341 -4.66 0.37 -16.70
C HIS A 341 -3.99 -0.51 -17.77
N ASN A 342 -2.65 -0.59 -17.83
CA ASN A 342 -1.91 -1.49 -18.73
C ASN A 342 -1.43 -2.77 -18.04
N ASP A 343 -1.54 -2.82 -16.70
CA ASP A 343 -1.04 -3.93 -15.87
C ASP A 343 -2.20 -4.86 -15.49
N GLU A 344 -2.36 -5.96 -16.23
CA GLU A 344 -3.44 -6.94 -16.06
C GLU A 344 -3.50 -7.50 -14.64
N PHE A 345 -2.34 -7.83 -14.08
CA PHE A 345 -2.21 -8.35 -12.73
C PHE A 345 -2.78 -7.39 -11.67
N ARG A 346 -2.56 -6.08 -11.84
CA ARG A 346 -3.16 -5.08 -10.92
C ARG A 346 -4.66 -4.97 -11.05
N ARG A 347 -5.20 -5.10 -12.26
CA ARG A 347 -6.65 -5.09 -12.48
C ARG A 347 -7.31 -6.31 -11.84
N GLU A 348 -6.70 -7.49 -11.97
CA GLU A 348 -7.17 -8.69 -11.29
C GLU A 348 -7.10 -8.57 -9.76
N ALA A 349 -6.05 -7.93 -9.22
CA ALA A 349 -5.96 -7.65 -7.78
C ALA A 349 -7.07 -6.72 -7.26
N LEU A 350 -7.49 -5.73 -8.06
CA LEU A 350 -8.61 -4.86 -7.74
C LEU A 350 -9.93 -5.64 -7.78
N LEU A 351 -10.16 -6.48 -8.79
CA LEU A 351 -11.35 -7.33 -8.88
C LEU A 351 -11.47 -8.29 -7.70
N GLU A 352 -10.37 -8.89 -7.27
CA GLU A 352 -10.34 -9.75 -6.07
C GLU A 352 -10.71 -8.98 -4.80
N THR A 353 -10.24 -7.74 -4.67
CA THR A 353 -10.56 -6.89 -3.51
C THR A 353 -12.05 -6.52 -3.51
N ILE A 354 -12.60 -6.19 -4.68
CA ILE A 354 -14.02 -5.86 -4.86
C ILE A 354 -14.88 -7.08 -4.50
N GLU A 355 -14.55 -8.27 -5.02
CA GLU A 355 -15.27 -9.49 -4.69
C GLU A 355 -15.22 -9.81 -3.20
N ALA A 356 -14.04 -9.74 -2.57
CA ALA A 356 -13.89 -9.99 -1.14
C ALA A 356 -14.74 -9.05 -0.28
N ALA A 357 -14.86 -7.77 -0.68
CA ALA A 357 -15.72 -6.80 0.00
C ALA A 357 -17.21 -7.08 -0.23
N ILE A 358 -17.60 -7.44 -1.46
CA ILE A 358 -18.97 -7.84 -1.80
C ILE A 358 -19.43 -9.00 -0.93
N ASP A 359 -18.64 -10.06 -0.85
CA ASP A 359 -18.97 -11.24 -0.06
C ASP A 359 -18.98 -10.97 1.43
N ARG A 360 -17.99 -10.23 1.94
CA ARG A 360 -17.91 -9.94 3.37
C ARG A 360 -19.08 -9.08 3.87
N HIS A 361 -19.58 -8.17 3.03
CA HIS A 361 -20.63 -7.23 3.43
C HIS A 361 -22.01 -7.56 2.85
N GLY A 362 -22.15 -8.65 2.08
CA GLY A 362 -23.42 -9.03 1.45
C GLY A 362 -23.96 -7.93 0.55
N LEU A 363 -23.09 -7.35 -0.29
CA LEU A 363 -23.44 -6.24 -1.17
C LEU A 363 -24.31 -6.70 -2.33
N ASP A 364 -25.09 -5.76 -2.87
CA ASP A 364 -25.94 -5.96 -4.04
C ASP A 364 -25.08 -6.05 -5.30
N ARG A 365 -24.82 -7.28 -5.77
CA ARG A 365 -23.99 -7.57 -6.95
C ARG A 365 -24.50 -6.90 -8.23
N THR A 366 -25.77 -6.48 -8.31
CA THR A 366 -26.30 -5.80 -9.50
C THR A 366 -26.18 -4.28 -9.44
N ARG A 367 -25.76 -3.72 -8.29
CA ARG A 367 -25.61 -2.28 -8.03
C ARG A 367 -24.22 -1.96 -7.49
N ILE A 368 -23.22 -2.23 -8.33
CA ILE A 368 -21.79 -2.02 -8.05
C ILE A 368 -21.26 -0.98 -9.02
N GLY A 369 -20.85 0.19 -8.51
CA GLY A 369 -20.25 1.26 -9.30
C GLY A 369 -18.73 1.35 -9.11
N LEU A 370 -18.01 1.79 -10.14
CA LEU A 370 -16.58 2.14 -10.05
C LEU A 370 -16.38 3.66 -10.11
N LEU A 371 -15.39 4.17 -9.38
CA LEU A 371 -15.01 5.59 -9.41
C LEU A 371 -13.50 5.73 -9.43
N GLY A 372 -12.95 6.50 -10.37
CA GLY A 372 -11.52 6.85 -10.40
C GLY A 372 -11.25 8.33 -10.71
N PHE A 373 -10.15 8.85 -10.18
CA PHE A 373 -9.67 10.21 -10.41
C PHE A 373 -8.32 10.22 -11.13
N GLY A 374 -8.16 11.07 -12.15
CA GLY A 374 -6.95 11.15 -12.97
C GLY A 374 -6.62 9.81 -13.63
N GLU A 375 -5.39 9.32 -13.46
CA GLU A 375 -4.94 8.01 -13.96
C GLU A 375 -5.73 6.82 -13.39
N ALA A 376 -6.28 6.95 -12.17
CA ALA A 376 -7.11 5.90 -11.59
C ALA A 376 -8.44 5.75 -12.32
N GLY A 377 -8.94 6.82 -12.96
CA GLY A 377 -10.11 6.74 -13.83
C GLY A 377 -9.84 5.88 -15.07
N LEU A 378 -8.64 5.93 -15.67
CA LEU A 378 -8.27 5.03 -16.78
C LEU A 378 -8.33 3.56 -16.35
N THR A 379 -7.93 3.27 -15.12
CA THR A 379 -8.03 1.91 -14.57
C THR A 379 -9.48 1.49 -14.37
N ALA A 380 -10.34 2.37 -13.86
CA ALA A 380 -11.78 2.11 -13.73
C ALA A 380 -12.46 1.86 -15.10
N PHE A 381 -12.10 2.66 -16.11
CA PHE A 381 -12.55 2.44 -17.49
C PHE A 381 -12.13 1.08 -18.02
N GLU A 382 -10.86 0.73 -17.86
CA GLU A 382 -10.33 -0.51 -18.40
C GLU A 382 -10.97 -1.73 -17.73
N LEU A 383 -11.24 -1.65 -16.42
CA LEU A 383 -11.98 -2.69 -15.69
C LEU A 383 -13.38 -2.91 -16.29
N GLN A 384 -14.13 -1.83 -16.56
CA GLN A 384 -15.44 -1.92 -17.21
C GLN A 384 -15.34 -2.46 -18.64
N ARG A 385 -14.37 -1.98 -19.41
CA ARG A 385 -14.17 -2.39 -20.80
C ARG A 385 -13.87 -3.88 -20.92
N GLN A 386 -13.05 -4.41 -20.01
CA GLN A 386 -12.71 -5.84 -19.97
C GLN A 386 -13.81 -6.69 -19.35
N ASN A 387 -14.63 -6.10 -18.47
CA ASN A 387 -15.65 -6.80 -17.70
C ASN A 387 -17.02 -6.10 -17.79
N PRO A 388 -17.59 -6.01 -19.01
CA PRO A 388 -18.75 -5.17 -19.31
C PRO A 388 -20.00 -5.43 -18.47
N SER A 389 -20.18 -6.66 -18.00
CA SER A 389 -21.33 -7.06 -17.21
C SER A 389 -21.13 -6.89 -15.70
N LEU A 390 -19.90 -6.69 -15.22
CA LEU A 390 -19.65 -6.75 -13.77
C LEU A 390 -20.15 -5.52 -13.02
N PHE A 391 -20.04 -4.34 -13.61
CA PHE A 391 -20.39 -3.09 -12.92
C PHE A 391 -21.60 -2.42 -13.55
N SER A 392 -22.40 -1.81 -12.71
CA SER A 392 -23.56 -1.01 -13.10
C SER A 392 -23.12 0.26 -13.85
N GLY A 393 -21.98 0.82 -13.47
CA GLY A 393 -21.45 2.01 -14.13
C GLY A 393 -20.09 2.45 -13.60
N VAL A 394 -19.50 3.40 -14.31
CA VAL A 394 -18.19 3.99 -14.02
C VAL A 394 -18.30 5.50 -13.95
N ALA A 395 -17.69 6.08 -12.93
CA ALA A 395 -17.40 7.50 -12.84
C ALA A 395 -15.90 7.75 -13.03
N ALA A 396 -15.54 8.64 -13.94
CA ALA A 396 -14.17 9.08 -14.13
C ALA A 396 -14.06 10.59 -14.02
N VAL A 397 -13.15 11.04 -13.16
CA VAL A 397 -13.00 12.45 -12.78
C VAL A 397 -11.61 12.96 -13.17
N SER A 398 -11.55 14.04 -13.94
CA SER A 398 -10.31 14.62 -14.48
C SER A 398 -9.45 13.57 -15.23
N THR A 399 -10.12 12.63 -15.88
CA THR A 399 -9.54 11.55 -16.69
C THR A 399 -9.86 11.82 -18.15
N PHE A 400 -8.99 11.42 -19.07
CA PHE A 400 -9.27 11.44 -20.51
C PHE A 400 -8.62 10.22 -21.17
N PRO A 401 -9.39 9.28 -21.75
CA PRO A 401 -8.81 8.12 -22.41
C PRO A 401 -7.95 8.56 -23.61
N PRO A 402 -6.84 7.83 -23.87
CA PRO A 402 -6.03 8.09 -25.04
C PRO A 402 -6.83 7.77 -26.30
N ILE A 403 -6.85 8.72 -27.25
CA ILE A 403 -7.03 8.36 -28.65
C ILE A 403 -5.71 7.72 -29.08
N ASP A 404 -5.71 6.56 -29.71
CA ASP A 404 -4.49 6.04 -30.34
C ASP A 404 -4.07 7.00 -31.47
N MET A 405 -3.18 7.94 -31.13
CA MET A 405 -2.66 8.95 -32.05
C MET A 405 -1.65 8.38 -33.06
N THR A 406 -1.27 7.09 -32.94
CA THR A 406 -0.28 6.45 -33.82
C THR A 406 -0.90 5.85 -35.08
N THR A 407 -2.19 5.52 -35.08
CA THR A 407 -2.84 4.81 -36.21
C THR A 407 -3.83 5.66 -36.99
N GLY A 408 -4.26 6.83 -36.48
CA GLY A 408 -5.36 7.59 -37.08
C GLY A 408 -6.65 6.76 -37.19
N SER A 409 -6.73 5.64 -36.47
CA SER A 409 -7.86 4.74 -36.51
C SER A 409 -8.86 5.18 -35.46
N ASN A 410 -10.10 5.37 -35.90
CA ASN A 410 -11.26 5.30 -35.04
C ASN A 410 -11.28 3.88 -34.45
N ILE A 411 -10.54 3.63 -33.38
CA ILE A 411 -10.91 2.53 -32.51
C ILE A 411 -12.22 2.97 -31.89
N VAL A 412 -13.31 2.52 -32.52
CA VAL A 412 -14.63 2.53 -31.92
C VAL A 412 -14.47 1.74 -30.64
N LEU A 413 -14.34 2.46 -29.53
CA LEU A 413 -14.56 1.90 -28.20
C LEU A 413 -16.05 1.54 -28.22
N ASN A 414 -16.36 0.37 -28.77
CA ASN A 414 -17.70 -0.20 -28.88
C ASN A 414 -18.43 0.08 -27.56
N GLU A 415 -19.61 0.68 -27.64
CA GLU A 415 -20.50 1.10 -26.54
C GLU A 415 -20.13 0.40 -25.24
N LEU A 416 -19.40 1.11 -24.35
CA LEU A 416 -19.11 0.60 -23.01
C LEU A 416 -20.47 0.35 -22.35
N PRO A 417 -20.84 -0.91 -22.06
CA PRO A 417 -22.12 -1.16 -21.42
C PRO A 417 -22.06 -0.63 -19.98
N GLY A 418 -23.23 -0.35 -19.42
CA GLY A 418 -23.35 0.31 -18.12
C GLY A 418 -23.38 1.84 -18.26
N ARG A 419 -23.55 2.52 -17.13
CA ARG A 419 -23.66 3.99 -17.10
C ARG A 419 -22.29 4.63 -16.93
N LEU A 420 -22.01 5.66 -17.72
CA LEU A 420 -20.78 6.42 -17.66
C LEU A 420 -21.05 7.84 -17.14
N TYR A 421 -20.31 8.25 -16.11
CA TYR A 421 -20.28 9.62 -15.62
C TYR A 421 -18.88 10.21 -15.73
N LEU A 422 -18.80 11.42 -16.26
CA LEU A 422 -17.55 12.10 -16.55
C LEU A 422 -17.60 13.49 -15.97
N ARG A 423 -16.54 13.85 -15.26
CA ARG A 423 -16.48 15.14 -14.58
C ARG A 423 -15.09 15.74 -14.67
N TRP A 424 -14.99 17.01 -15.04
CA TRP A 424 -13.73 17.76 -14.94
C TRP A 424 -13.98 19.26 -14.77
N GLY A 425 -13.00 19.97 -14.25
CA GLY A 425 -13.05 21.42 -14.14
C GLY A 425 -12.71 22.12 -15.47
N SER A 426 -13.39 23.22 -15.79
CA SER A 426 -13.20 23.94 -17.06
C SER A 426 -11.83 24.60 -17.19
N GLU A 427 -11.13 24.84 -16.07
CA GLU A 427 -9.79 25.41 -16.02
C GLU A 427 -8.71 24.32 -15.88
N TYR A 428 -9.06 23.04 -16.02
CA TYR A 428 -8.09 21.96 -16.00
C TYR A 428 -7.18 22.03 -17.24
N GLY A 429 -5.97 22.58 -17.06
CA GLY A 429 -5.05 22.85 -18.16
C GLY A 429 -4.53 21.63 -18.93
N ALA A 430 -4.68 20.42 -18.39
CA ALA A 430 -4.34 19.18 -19.10
C ALA A 430 -5.55 18.54 -19.81
N CYS A 431 -6.74 19.14 -19.71
CA CYS A 431 -7.90 18.73 -20.49
C CYS A 431 -7.61 18.90 -21.98
N PRO A 432 -7.67 17.83 -22.79
CA PRO A 432 -7.50 17.97 -24.22
C PRO A 432 -8.69 18.74 -24.82
N PRO A 433 -8.48 19.55 -25.88
CA PRO A 433 -9.54 20.35 -26.48
C PRO A 433 -10.74 19.54 -26.98
N ASP A 434 -10.51 18.26 -27.31
CA ASP A 434 -11.48 17.30 -27.83
C ASP A 434 -11.99 16.31 -26.75
N ALA A 435 -11.82 16.63 -25.46
CA ALA A 435 -12.20 15.76 -24.35
C ALA A 435 -13.67 15.32 -24.42
N LYS A 436 -14.58 16.25 -24.72
CA LYS A 436 -16.01 15.96 -24.77
C LYS A 436 -16.34 14.98 -25.90
N GLU A 437 -15.77 15.23 -27.08
CA GLU A 437 -15.96 14.41 -28.27
C GLU A 437 -15.45 12.99 -28.02
N ARG A 438 -14.25 12.83 -27.42
CA ARG A 438 -13.70 11.52 -27.03
C ARG A 438 -14.69 10.67 -26.26
N TYR A 439 -15.48 11.30 -25.40
CA TYR A 439 -16.42 10.64 -24.53
C TYR A 439 -17.77 10.35 -25.16
N GLU A 440 -18.24 11.24 -26.03
CA GLU A 440 -19.43 11.00 -26.85
C GLU A 440 -19.25 9.79 -27.78
N TYR A 441 -18.00 9.40 -28.08
CA TYR A 441 -17.69 8.15 -28.79
C TYR A 441 -17.75 6.87 -27.93
N LEU A 442 -17.77 6.95 -26.59
CA LEU A 442 -17.63 5.77 -25.72
C LEU A 442 -18.94 5.10 -25.34
N ALA A 443 -20.04 5.85 -25.31
CA ALA A 443 -21.30 5.38 -24.74
C ALA A 443 -22.49 6.03 -25.45
N ALA A 444 -23.60 5.32 -25.46
CA ALA A 444 -24.86 5.85 -25.95
C ALA A 444 -25.29 7.09 -25.13
N ALA A 445 -26.03 8.01 -25.76
CA ALA A 445 -26.39 9.29 -25.14
C ALA A 445 -27.24 9.15 -23.86
N ASP A 446 -28.00 8.06 -23.72
CA ASP A 446 -28.79 7.74 -22.52
C ASP A 446 -27.98 7.04 -21.42
N GLN A 447 -26.78 6.56 -21.74
CA GLN A 447 -25.84 5.94 -20.81
C GLN A 447 -24.71 6.89 -20.40
N LEU A 448 -24.60 8.06 -21.03
CA LEU A 448 -23.52 9.01 -20.83
C LEU A 448 -23.96 10.28 -20.10
N ARG A 449 -23.20 10.66 -19.06
CA ARG A 449 -23.26 11.97 -18.42
C ARG A 449 -21.90 12.63 -18.46
N ILE A 450 -21.88 13.86 -18.97
CA ILE A 450 -20.71 14.73 -18.98
C ILE A 450 -21.04 15.97 -18.15
N GLU A 451 -20.17 16.27 -17.20
CA GLU A 451 -20.26 17.46 -16.36
C GLU A 451 -18.93 18.23 -16.40
N ILE A 452 -19.01 19.48 -16.86
CA ILE A 452 -17.87 20.40 -16.86
C ILE A 452 -18.13 21.46 -15.81
N VAL A 453 -17.31 21.50 -14.77
CA VAL A 453 -17.50 22.40 -13.63
C VAL A 453 -16.77 23.71 -13.91
N ALA A 454 -17.55 24.79 -14.05
CA ALA A 454 -17.02 26.09 -14.44
C ALA A 454 -16.12 26.70 -13.35
N GLY A 455 -14.96 27.22 -13.76
CA GLY A 455 -14.01 27.91 -12.88
C GLY A 455 -13.09 26.99 -12.08
N GLU A 456 -13.23 25.67 -12.23
CA GLU A 456 -12.47 24.71 -11.43
C GLU A 456 -11.30 24.10 -12.20
N GLY A 457 -10.22 23.78 -11.47
CA GLY A 457 -9.01 23.15 -12.00
C GLY A 457 -9.08 21.61 -12.05
N GLU A 458 -7.93 20.94 -11.92
CA GLU A 458 -7.86 19.47 -11.86
C GLU A 458 -8.53 18.91 -10.59
N TRP A 459 -8.31 19.59 -9.47
CA TRP A 459 -8.82 19.25 -8.14
C TRP A 459 -9.23 20.54 -7.42
N TRP A 460 -10.44 20.57 -6.89
CA TRP A 460 -11.03 21.72 -6.19
C TRP A 460 -11.64 21.33 -4.84
N GLY A 461 -11.17 20.21 -4.28
CA GLY A 461 -11.60 19.70 -2.99
C GLY A 461 -12.53 18.50 -3.11
N ARG A 462 -13.23 18.20 -2.02
CA ARG A 462 -14.09 17.01 -1.91
C ARG A 462 -15.12 16.91 -3.03
N GLU A 463 -15.68 18.05 -3.41
CA GLU A 463 -16.68 18.22 -4.48
C GLU A 463 -16.18 17.81 -5.87
N THR A 464 -14.87 17.59 -6.03
CA THR A 464 -14.33 16.99 -7.25
C THR A 464 -14.83 15.56 -7.42
N VAL A 465 -14.83 14.75 -6.35
CA VAL A 465 -15.04 13.29 -6.43
C VAL A 465 -16.25 12.76 -5.66
N ASP A 466 -16.75 13.49 -4.66
CA ASP A 466 -17.88 13.05 -3.84
C ASP A 466 -19.15 13.80 -4.24
N VAL A 467 -19.82 13.26 -5.27
CA VAL A 467 -20.97 13.90 -5.93
C VAL A 467 -22.16 12.93 -5.89
N PRO A 468 -23.16 13.14 -5.02
CA PRO A 468 -24.26 12.19 -4.85
C PRO A 468 -25.00 11.84 -6.16
N GLN A 469 -25.20 12.81 -7.05
CA GLN A 469 -25.87 12.58 -8.33
C GLN A 469 -25.05 11.69 -9.27
N MET A 470 -23.72 11.80 -9.22
CA MET A 470 -22.81 10.93 -9.95
C MET A 470 -22.89 9.51 -9.40
N HIS A 471 -22.91 9.36 -8.08
CA HIS A 471 -23.01 8.08 -7.40
C HIS A 471 -24.32 7.35 -7.74
N GLU A 472 -25.45 8.05 -7.61
CA GLU A 472 -26.76 7.54 -8.00
C GLU A 472 -26.78 7.14 -9.47
N TRP A 473 -26.26 7.98 -10.37
CA TRP A 473 -26.20 7.70 -11.79
C TRP A 473 -25.48 6.39 -12.09
N ILE A 474 -24.27 6.17 -11.56
CA ILE A 474 -23.50 4.96 -11.90
C ILE A 474 -24.06 3.69 -11.25
N LEU A 475 -24.84 3.80 -10.18
CA LEU A 475 -25.49 2.67 -9.52
C LEU A 475 -26.82 2.24 -10.17
N GLU A 476 -27.43 3.10 -10.99
CA GLU A 476 -28.68 2.80 -11.71
C GLU A 476 -28.48 1.99 -13.01
N GLY A 477 -27.24 1.65 -13.38
CA GLY A 477 -27.01 0.81 -14.55
C GLY A 477 -27.23 -0.68 -14.29
N ASN A 478 -27.09 -1.48 -15.35
CA ASN A 478 -27.36 -2.93 -15.29
C ASN A 478 -26.04 -3.68 -15.11
N GLY A 479 -25.61 -3.82 -13.86
CA GLY A 479 -24.48 -4.67 -13.47
C GLY A 479 -24.95 -6.05 -13.02
N ASP A 480 -24.07 -7.03 -13.08
CA ASP A 480 -24.21 -8.36 -12.51
C ASP A 480 -22.82 -8.88 -12.13
N PHE A 481 -22.34 -8.43 -10.97
CA PHE A 481 -20.99 -8.73 -10.51
C PHE A 481 -20.87 -10.21 -10.12
N HIS A 482 -20.47 -11.03 -11.07
CA HIS A 482 -20.04 -12.41 -10.89
C HIS A 482 -18.65 -12.58 -11.52
N TRP A 483 -17.63 -12.10 -10.82
CA TRP A 483 -16.26 -12.30 -11.24
C TRP A 483 -15.87 -13.76 -11.02
N GLN A 484 -15.34 -14.39 -12.06
CA GLN A 484 -14.64 -15.65 -11.94
C GLN A 484 -13.17 -15.34 -12.13
N LYS A 485 -12.38 -15.61 -11.08
CA LYS A 485 -10.94 -15.45 -11.12
C LYS A 485 -10.35 -16.25 -12.28
N SER A 486 -9.46 -15.64 -13.04
CA SER A 486 -8.84 -16.34 -14.18
C SER A 486 -7.96 -17.48 -13.65
N GLU A 487 -8.00 -18.64 -14.33
CA GLU A 487 -7.21 -19.82 -13.92
C GLU A 487 -5.68 -19.55 -13.98
N GLY A 488 -5.26 -18.47 -14.66
CA GLY A 488 -3.86 -18.08 -14.86
C GLY A 488 -3.30 -17.03 -13.90
N THR A 489 -4.11 -16.39 -13.04
CA THR A 489 -3.64 -15.27 -12.18
C THR A 489 -2.69 -15.67 -11.06
N LYS A 490 -2.58 -16.96 -10.71
CA LYS A 490 -1.64 -17.36 -9.65
C LYS A 490 -0.22 -17.06 -10.10
N LEU A 491 0.45 -16.16 -9.37
CA LEU A 491 1.85 -15.91 -9.63
C LEU A 491 2.62 -17.22 -9.45
N PRO A 492 3.57 -17.53 -10.36
CA PRO A 492 4.56 -18.57 -10.08
C PRO A 492 5.17 -18.31 -8.70
N GLU A 493 5.45 -19.35 -7.94
CA GLU A 493 5.95 -19.26 -6.55
C GLU A 493 7.15 -18.29 -6.43
N SER A 494 8.08 -18.33 -7.39
CA SER A 494 9.23 -17.41 -7.47
C SER A 494 8.87 -15.93 -7.70
N GLN A 495 7.76 -15.64 -8.36
CA GLN A 495 7.25 -14.27 -8.49
C GLN A 495 6.42 -13.90 -7.27
N SER A 496 5.65 -14.82 -6.71
CA SER A 496 4.89 -14.63 -5.47
C SER A 496 5.78 -14.17 -4.33
N GLU A 497 6.96 -14.78 -4.16
CA GLU A 497 7.97 -14.35 -3.18
C GLU A 497 8.43 -12.92 -3.44
N ALA A 498 8.86 -12.60 -4.67
CA ALA A 498 9.29 -11.27 -5.06
C ALA A 498 8.19 -10.20 -4.87
N TRP A 499 6.92 -10.55 -5.10
CA TRP A 499 5.79 -9.63 -4.92
C TRP A 499 5.39 -9.48 -3.45
N THR A 500 5.53 -10.52 -2.62
CA THR A 500 5.36 -10.44 -1.16
C THR A 500 6.45 -9.56 -0.53
N ASP A 501 7.65 -9.54 -1.12
CA ASP A 501 8.74 -8.62 -0.79
C ASP A 501 8.45 -7.18 -1.29
N LEU A 502 7.74 -7.02 -2.41
CA LEU A 502 7.36 -5.70 -2.97
C LEU A 502 6.11 -5.08 -2.30
N ASP A 503 5.20 -5.89 -1.74
CA ASP A 503 4.00 -5.42 -1.03
C ASP A 503 4.27 -4.97 0.43
N ALA A 504 5.52 -5.12 0.92
CA ALA A 504 6.12 -4.42 2.09
C ALA A 504 6.23 -2.88 1.94
N ALA A 505 5.64 -2.43 0.84
CA ALA A 505 5.24 -1.13 0.32
C ALA A 505 4.46 -0.07 1.18
N THR A 506 5.04 0.96 1.81
CA THR A 506 4.47 2.30 2.31
C THR A 506 3.01 2.52 2.81
N ILE A 507 2.93 3.22 3.97
CA ILE A 507 1.90 4.18 4.42
C ILE A 507 2.56 5.57 4.54
N ASP A 508 1.87 6.62 4.07
CA ASP A 508 1.61 7.90 4.78
C ASP A 508 0.28 8.47 4.28
#